data_AF-A0A8T6MQ64-F1
#
_entry.id   AF-A0A8T6MQ64-F1
#
_cell.length_a   1.000
_cell.length_b   1.000
_cell.length_c   1.000
_cell.angle_alpha   90.00
_cell.angle_beta   90.00
_cell.angle_gamma   90.00
#
_symmetry.space_group_name_H-M   'P 1'
#
loop_
_entity.id
_entity.type
_entity.pdbx_description
1 polymer ?
#
loop_
_entity_poly.entity_id
_entity_poly.type
_entity_poly.pdbx_seq_one_letter_code
_entity_poly.pdbx_strand_id
1 'polypeptide(L)' 'MIRLGAKRTEITTEMLVNTVWVSTFLALILTMPALGLFMGIYFTTGHLLIGALVGFSLHFATLAFSDKISKALTRALS' A
#
# COMPACT_ATOMS: atom_id res chain seq x y z
N MET A 1 5.24 20.86 32.28
CA MET A 1 4.42 21.40 31.18
C MET A 1 5.17 21.22 29.87
N ILE A 2 4.77 20.26 29.03
CA ILE A 2 5.41 20.02 27.73
C ILE A 2 4.85 21.07 26.75
N ARG A 3 5.70 22.00 26.30
CA ARG A 3 5.34 22.97 25.25
C ARG A 3 5.49 22.28 23.89
N LEU A 4 4.41 21.68 23.40
CA LEU A 4 4.30 21.26 22.00
C LEU A 4 4.14 22.51 21.13
N GLY A 5 5.25 23.03 20.61
CA GLY A 5 5.25 24.04 19.56
C GLY A 5 4.64 23.44 18.29
N ALA A 6 3.36 23.67 18.06
CA ALA A 6 2.69 23.26 16.83
C ALA A 6 3.29 24.03 15.64
N LYS A 7 4.22 23.40 14.92
CA LYS A 7 4.75 23.91 13.65
C LYS A 7 3.63 23.82 12.62
N ARG A 8 3.04 24.96 12.25
CA ARG A 8 2.10 25.07 11.12
C ARG A 8 2.92 24.84 9.84
N THR A 9 2.93 23.63 9.31
CA THR A 9 3.40 23.38 7.94
C THR A 9 2.32 23.88 6.98
N GLU A 10 2.64 24.85 6.14
CA GLU A 10 1.75 25.23 5.03
C GLU A 10 1.65 24.05 4.07
N ILE A 11 0.48 23.43 4.02
CA ILE A 11 0.20 22.31 3.11
C ILE A 11 -0.25 22.93 1.80
N THR A 12 0.57 22.80 0.76
CA THR A 12 0.19 23.23 -0.59
C THR A 12 -0.71 22.19 -1.25
N THR A 13 -1.51 22.63 -2.22
CA THR A 13 -2.38 21.74 -3.02
C THR A 13 -1.57 20.66 -3.74
N GLU A 14 -0.36 20.98 -4.22
CA GLU A 14 0.56 20.01 -4.84
C GLU A 14 0.99 18.91 -3.86
N MET A 15 1.35 19.26 -2.62
CA MET A 15 1.70 18.25 -1.60
C MET A 15 0.53 17.31 -1.31
N LEU A 16 -0.69 17.83 -1.31
CA LEU A 16 -1.90 17.04 -1.09
C LEU A 16 -2.11 16.06 -2.26
N VAL A 17 -2.02 16.55 -3.49
CA VAL A 17 -2.18 15.74 -4.70
C VAL A 17 -1.12 14.64 -4.77
N ASN A 18 0.15 14.96 -4.49
CA ASN A 18 1.21 13.96 -4.45
C ASN A 18 0.99 12.91 -3.36
N THR A 19 0.50 13.30 -2.19
CA THR A 19 0.20 12.36 -1.12
C THR A 19 -0.91 11.39 -1.53
N VAL A 20 -1.98 11.88 -2.17
CA VAL A 20 -3.08 11.04 -2.67
C VAL A 20 -2.58 10.06 -3.73
N TRP A 21 -1.76 10.53 -4.68
CA TRP A 21 -1.20 9.66 -5.71
C TRP A 21 -0.27 8.58 -5.14
N VAL A 22 0.68 8.96 -4.30
CA VAL A 22 1.59 8.01 -3.63
C VAL A 22 0.80 7.00 -2.80
N SER A 23 -0.20 7.45 -2.04
CA SER A 23 -1.04 6.55 -1.25
C SER A 23 -1.83 5.57 -2.12
N THR A 24 -2.41 6.06 -3.22
CA THR A 24 -3.20 5.24 -4.15
C THR A 24 -2.35 4.17 -4.82
N PHE A 25 -1.19 4.55 -5.38
CA PHE A 25 -0.29 3.60 -6.02
C PHE A 25 0.30 2.60 -5.02
N LEU A 26 0.63 3.03 -3.79
CA LEU A 26 1.08 2.13 -2.73
C LEU A 26 -0.01 1.10 -2.40
N ALA A 27 -1.27 1.54 -2.27
CA ALA A 27 -2.40 0.64 -2.02
C ALA A 27 -2.59 -0.37 -3.17
N LEU A 28 -2.48 0.08 -4.43
CA LEU A 28 -2.58 -0.80 -5.60
C LEU A 28 -1.46 -1.85 -5.62
N ILE A 29 -0.21 -1.46 -5.35
CA ILE A 29 0.92 -2.39 -5.30
C ILE A 29 0.74 -3.42 -4.17
N LEU A 30 0.20 -3.00 -3.04
CA LEU A 30 -0.04 -3.91 -1.91
C LEU A 30 -1.21 -4.87 -2.14
N THR A 31 -2.22 -4.47 -2.90
CA THR A 31 -3.48 -5.22 -3.02
C THR A 31 -3.60 -6.01 -4.32
N MET A 32 -3.23 -5.45 -5.47
CA MET A 32 -3.43 -6.07 -6.77
C MET A 32 -2.70 -7.41 -6.94
N PRO A 33 -1.43 -7.58 -6.54
CA PRO A 33 -0.74 -8.86 -6.67
C PRO A 33 -1.36 -9.95 -5.78
N ALA A 34 -1.68 -9.60 -4.54
CA ALA A 34 -2.32 -10.52 -3.60
C ALA A 34 -3.72 -10.95 -4.06
N LEU A 35 -4.50 -10.00 -4.58
CA LEU A 35 -5.84 -10.26 -5.12
C LEU A 35 -5.77 -11.11 -6.40
N GLY A 36 -4.83 -10.81 -7.30
CA GLY A 36 -4.61 -11.60 -8.51
C GLY A 36 -4.23 -13.04 -8.18
N LEU A 37 -3.36 -13.26 -7.20
CA LEU A 37 -2.98 -14.61 -6.77
C LEU A 37 -4.14 -15.35 -6.09
N PHE A 38 -4.90 -14.67 -5.23
CA PHE A 38 -6.12 -15.22 -4.62
C PHE A 38 -7.10 -15.70 -5.69
N MET A 39 -7.42 -14.83 -6.66
CA MET A 39 -8.33 -15.17 -7.75
C MET A 39 -7.78 -16.26 -8.65
N GLY A 40 -6.49 -16.24 -8.98
CA GLY A 40 -5.86 -17.28 -9.79
C GLY A 40 -5.99 -18.65 -9.14
N ILE A 41 -5.74 -18.77 -7.84
CA ILE A 41 -5.89 -20.03 -7.09
C ILE A 41 -7.37 -20.43 -7.02
N TYR A 42 -8.26 -19.49 -6.71
CA TYR A 42 -9.68 -19.78 -6.60
C TYR A 42 -10.28 -20.29 -7.91
N PHE A 43 -10.01 -19.63 -9.04
CA PHE A 43 -10.55 -20.04 -10.34
C PHE A 43 -9.94 -21.32 -10.90
N THR A 44 -8.71 -21.69 -10.51
CA THR A 44 -8.06 -22.91 -11.00
C THR A 44 -8.34 -24.14 -10.14
N THR A 45 -8.45 -23.97 -8.82
CA THR A 45 -8.60 -25.09 -7.87
C THR A 45 -9.99 -25.19 -7.25
N GLY A 46 -10.80 -24.12 -7.31
CA GLY A 46 -12.07 -24.03 -6.60
C GLY A 46 -11.95 -23.88 -5.08
N HIS A 47 -10.73 -23.90 -4.51
CA HIS A 47 -10.51 -23.89 -3.07
C HIS A 47 -10.32 -22.47 -2.52
N LEU A 48 -11.42 -21.87 -2.05
CA LEU A 48 -11.42 -20.55 -1.40
C LEU A 48 -10.43 -20.44 -0.25
N LEU A 49 -10.36 -21.45 0.61
CA LEU A 49 -9.53 -21.42 1.81
C LEU A 49 -8.03 -21.35 1.46
N ILE A 50 -7.59 -22.15 0.50
CA ILE A 50 -6.19 -22.18 0.05
C ILE A 50 -5.84 -20.86 -0.62
N GLY A 51 -6.71 -20.37 -1.52
CA GLY A 51 -6.53 -19.07 -2.14
C GLY A 51 -6.40 -17.97 -1.08
N ALA A 52 -7.30 -17.93 -0.11
CA ALA A 52 -7.31 -16.90 0.93
C ALA A 52 -6.02 -16.96 1.75
N LEU A 53 -5.61 -18.16 2.19
CA LEU A 53 -4.39 -18.31 2.97
C LEU A 53 -3.17 -17.76 2.23
N VAL A 54 -3.03 -18.10 0.94
CA VAL A 54 -1.90 -17.68 0.11
C VAL A 54 -1.96 -16.18 -0.22
N GLY A 55 -3.13 -15.68 -0.66
CA GLY A 55 -3.33 -14.27 -1.02
C GLY A 55 -3.09 -13.33 0.17
N PHE A 56 -3.65 -13.66 1.35
CA PHE A 56 -3.41 -12.87 2.56
C PHE A 56 -1.95 -12.97 3.02
N SER A 57 -1.33 -14.15 2.97
CA SER A 57 0.09 -14.30 3.31
C SER A 57 0.97 -13.39 2.44
N LEU A 58 0.72 -13.34 1.14
CA LEU A 58 1.44 -12.46 0.22
C LEU A 58 1.18 -10.98 0.53
N HIS A 59 -0.06 -10.60 0.86
CA HIS A 59 -0.39 -9.23 1.24
C HIS A 59 0.42 -8.79 2.48
N PHE A 60 0.43 -9.59 3.54
CA PHE A 60 1.19 -9.29 4.77
C PHE A 60 2.70 -9.29 4.54
N ALA A 61 3.21 -10.21 3.72
CA ALA A 61 4.62 -10.22 3.33
C ALA A 61 4.99 -8.92 2.60
N THR A 62 4.14 -8.44 1.69
CA THR A 62 4.38 -7.19 0.93
C THR A 62 4.25 -5.96 1.83
N LEU A 63 3.31 -5.97 2.79
CA LEU A 63 3.14 -4.91 3.79
C LEU A 63 4.42 -4.68 4.62
N ALA A 64 5.20 -5.73 4.91
CA ALA A 64 6.48 -5.60 5.61
C ALA A 64 7.50 -4.75 4.83
N PHE A 65 7.34 -4.61 3.51
CA PHE A 65 8.17 -3.79 2.64
C PHE A 65 7.53 -2.44 2.27
N SER A 66 6.35 -2.13 2.81
CA SER A 66 5.58 -0.93 2.47
C SER A 66 6.37 0.37 2.63
N ASP A 67 7.21 0.50 3.66
CA ASP A 67 8.06 1.68 3.88
C ASP A 67 9.07 1.89 2.74
N LYS A 68 9.67 0.80 2.23
CA LYS A 68 10.61 0.87 1.09
C LYS A 68 9.87 1.26 -0.19
N ILE A 69 8.69 0.66 -0.42
CA ILE A 69 7.87 0.94 -1.60
C ILE A 69 7.38 2.39 -1.57
N SER A 70 6.89 2.87 -0.42
CA SER A 70 6.45 4.25 -0.25
C SER A 70 7.57 5.23 -0.56
N LYS A 71 8.80 5.01 -0.05
CA LYS A 71 9.94 5.89 -0.34
C LYS A 71 10.32 5.90 -1.81
N ALA A 72 10.31 4.74 -2.48
CA ALA A 72 10.57 4.66 -3.92
C ALA A 72 9.51 5.42 -4.71
N LEU A 73 8.25 5.28 -4.33
CA LEU A 73 7.11 5.89 -4.99
C LEU A 73 7.06 7.41 -4.79
N THR A 74 7.37 7.90 -3.59
CA THR A 74 7.54 9.33 -3.32
C THR A 74 8.64 9.94 -4.18
N ARG A 75 9.75 9.24 -4.41
CA ARG A 75 10.83 9.73 -5.30
C ARG A 75 10.47 9.71 -6.78
N ALA A 76 9.55 8.84 -7.18
CA ALA A 76 9.14 8.69 -8.58
C ALA A 76 8.02 9.67 -8.97
N LEU A 77 7.17 10.05 -8.01
CA LEU A 77 5.98 10.87 -8.23
C LEU A 77 6.13 12.31 -7.72
N SER A 78 7.16 12.61 -6.92
CA SER A 78 7.51 13.95 -6.44
C SER A 78 8.74 14.51 -7.11
#